data_AF-A0A847VQU4-F1
#
_entry.id   AF-A0A847VQU4-F1
#
_cell.length_a   1.000
_cell.length_b   1.000
_cell.length_c   1.000
_cell.angle_alpha   90.00
_cell.angle_beta   90.00
_cell.angle_gamma   90.00
#
_symmetry.space_group_name_H-M   'P 1'
#
loop_
_entity.id
_entity.type
_entity.pdbx_description
1 polymer ?
#
loop_
_entity_poly.entity_id
_entity_poly.type
_entity_poly.pdbx_seq_one_letter_code
_entity_poly.pdbx_strand_id
1 'polypeptide(L)'
;MKKNFFAQLWGPCGAEIIIDGLQPKLQDLEVEIKMIGAMENKVEALVGLFKVISPLQDQGGFSEELWELKRKNRRGKYNVEVEALGSLQAYIRNAGRSPYGMNRTVKGEEVTAEKVFLGNVYGLWTCSAAYWLKERPRLEKSLRHDLVRNSEEVVSDWYLINDYQCGNFLRVHTEGILEQIQILKTNFKKLKNEK
;
A
#
# COMPACT_ATOMS: atom_id res chain seq x y z
N MET A 1 -39.29 19.11 33.20
CA MET A 1 -37.96 18.62 32.77
C MET A 1 -37.73 19.01 31.31
N LYS A 2 -37.02 20.12 31.06
CA LYS A 2 -36.61 20.49 29.70
C LYS A 2 -35.39 19.63 29.34
N LYS A 3 -35.55 18.65 28.45
CA LYS A 3 -34.43 17.94 27.85
C LYS A 3 -33.53 18.97 27.15
N ASN A 4 -32.24 18.93 27.45
CA ASN A 4 -31.21 19.83 26.92
C ASN A 4 -31.23 19.84 25.38
N PHE A 5 -31.86 20.85 24.79
CA PHE A 5 -31.82 21.13 23.36
C PHE A 5 -30.38 21.35 22.85
N PHE A 6 -29.48 21.78 23.74
CA PHE A 6 -28.07 21.94 23.42
C PHE A 6 -27.31 20.62 23.25
N ALA A 7 -27.75 19.51 23.85
CA ALA A 7 -27.02 18.23 23.72
C ALA A 7 -27.08 17.63 22.29
N GLN A 8 -28.03 18.06 21.46
CA GLN A 8 -28.12 17.65 20.04
C GLN A 8 -27.28 18.53 19.09
N LEU A 9 -26.84 19.70 19.53
CA LEU A 9 -25.95 20.59 18.77
C LEU A 9 -24.46 20.27 18.96
N TRP A 10 -24.13 19.43 19.95
CA TRP A 10 -22.78 18.97 20.27
C TRP A 10 -22.66 17.44 20.22
N GLY A 11 -23.30 16.81 19.23
CA GLY A 11 -22.93 15.43 18.85
C GLY A 11 -21.43 15.35 18.52
N PRO A 12 -20.83 14.13 18.49
CA PRO A 12 -19.41 13.96 18.23
C PRO A 12 -18.98 14.87 17.08
N CYS A 13 -17.99 15.72 17.37
CA CYS A 13 -17.54 16.76 16.47
C CYS A 13 -17.26 16.10 15.12
N GLY A 14 -17.76 16.61 14.00
CA GLY A 14 -17.84 15.84 12.75
C GLY A 14 -16.53 15.20 12.24
N ALA A 15 -15.37 15.62 12.73
CA ALA A 15 -14.08 14.94 12.50
C ALA A 15 -13.96 13.57 13.20
N GLU A 16 -14.57 13.39 14.36
CA GLU A 16 -14.55 12.14 15.13
C GLU A 16 -15.31 11.03 14.42
N ILE A 17 -16.44 11.37 13.80
CA ILE A 17 -17.21 10.44 12.97
C ILE A 17 -16.35 9.90 11.82
N ILE A 18 -15.52 10.78 11.20
CA ILE A 18 -14.58 10.39 10.14
C ILE A 18 -13.50 9.47 10.73
N ILE A 19 -12.90 9.86 11.86
CA ILE A 19 -11.84 9.10 12.52
C ILE A 19 -12.32 7.69 12.91
N ASP A 20 -13.51 7.60 13.51
CA ASP A 20 -14.11 6.33 13.93
C ASP A 20 -14.47 5.46 12.71
N GLY A 21 -14.90 6.07 11.60
CA GLY A 21 -15.13 5.36 10.33
C GLY A 21 -13.86 4.90 9.62
N LEU A 22 -12.75 5.61 9.79
CA LEU A 22 -11.44 5.25 9.22
C LEU A 22 -10.78 4.07 9.95
N GLN A 23 -10.95 4.00 11.28
CA GLN A 23 -10.25 3.03 12.12
C GLN A 23 -10.38 1.56 11.68
N PRO A 24 -11.58 1.03 11.34
CA PRO A 24 -11.69 -0.35 10.85
C PRO A 24 -10.98 -0.54 9.49
N LYS A 25 -11.14 0.39 8.54
CA LYS A 25 -10.46 0.33 7.22
C LYS A 25 -8.93 0.28 7.36
N LEU A 26 -8.39 1.11 8.25
CA LEU A 26 -6.94 1.15 8.52
C LEU A 26 -6.46 -0.14 9.19
N GLN A 27 -7.27 -0.73 10.07
CA GLN A 27 -6.92 -1.98 10.74
C GLN A 27 -6.92 -3.16 9.77
N ASP A 28 -7.92 -3.27 8.90
CA ASP A 28 -7.99 -4.32 7.88
C ASP A 28 -6.81 -4.21 6.92
N LEU A 29 -6.52 -2.99 6.44
CA LEU A 29 -5.36 -2.73 5.58
C LEU A 29 -4.04 -3.08 6.28
N GLU A 30 -3.88 -2.74 7.56
CA GLU A 30 -2.66 -3.05 8.31
C GLU A 30 -2.40 -4.56 8.40
N VAL A 31 -3.44 -5.36 8.66
CA VAL A 31 -3.33 -6.83 8.76
C VAL A 31 -2.86 -7.41 7.44
N GLU A 32 -3.53 -7.05 6.34
CA GLU A 32 -3.20 -7.51 4.99
C GLU A 32 -1.75 -7.13 4.60
N ILE A 33 -1.37 -5.87 4.82
CA ILE A 33 -0.04 -5.38 4.45
C ILE A 33 1.07 -6.02 5.29
N LYS A 34 0.83 -6.30 6.58
CA LYS A 34 1.76 -7.06 7.42
C LYS A 34 1.94 -8.49 6.91
N MET A 35 0.85 -9.16 6.54
CA MET A 35 0.91 -10.51 5.99
C MET A 35 1.71 -10.54 4.70
N ILE A 36 1.45 -9.59 3.78
CA ILE A 36 2.18 -9.44 2.51
C ILE A 36 3.68 -9.17 2.75
N GLY A 37 4.02 -8.25 3.66
CA GLY A 37 5.41 -7.92 3.97
C GLY A 37 6.23 -9.09 4.50
N ALA A 38 5.57 -10.03 5.20
CA ALA A 38 6.19 -11.21 5.78
C ALA A 38 6.39 -12.38 4.80
N MET A 39 5.81 -12.33 3.59
CA MET A 39 5.92 -13.41 2.61
C MET A 39 7.36 -13.55 2.08
N GLU A 40 7.85 -14.78 1.99
CA GLU A 40 9.19 -15.08 1.46
C GLU A 40 9.28 -14.81 -0.05
N ASN A 41 8.30 -15.29 -0.82
CA ASN A 41 8.22 -15.07 -2.25
C ASN A 41 7.68 -13.66 -2.56
N LYS A 42 8.57 -12.77 -2.98
CA LYS A 42 8.27 -11.36 -3.23
C LYS A 42 7.47 -11.15 -4.51
N VAL A 43 7.55 -12.07 -5.47
CA VAL A 43 6.68 -12.03 -6.66
C VAL A 43 5.22 -12.28 -6.26
N GLU A 44 4.96 -13.28 -5.41
CA GLU A 44 3.61 -13.56 -4.90
C GLU A 44 3.11 -12.43 -3.99
N ALA A 45 3.96 -11.92 -3.12
CA ALA A 45 3.64 -10.79 -2.25
C ALA A 45 3.25 -9.54 -3.05
N LEU A 46 3.93 -9.27 -4.17
CA LEU A 46 3.59 -8.14 -5.03
C LEU A 46 2.20 -8.30 -5.65
N VAL A 47 1.86 -9.50 -6.12
CA VAL A 47 0.49 -9.80 -6.60
C VAL A 47 -0.52 -9.62 -5.46
N GLY A 48 -0.20 -10.08 -4.25
CA GLY A 48 -1.00 -9.88 -3.04
C GLY A 48 -1.24 -8.40 -2.72
N LEU A 49 -0.18 -7.59 -2.75
CA LEU A 49 -0.28 -6.13 -2.56
C LEU A 49 -1.25 -5.52 -3.56
N PHE A 50 -1.11 -5.83 -4.84
CA PHE A 50 -2.00 -5.32 -5.88
C PHE A 50 -3.44 -5.78 -5.69
N LYS A 51 -3.69 -7.02 -5.23
CA LYS A 51 -5.03 -7.50 -4.90
C LYS A 51 -5.68 -6.72 -3.76
N VAL A 52 -4.90 -6.28 -2.77
CA VAL A 52 -5.41 -5.49 -1.63
C VAL A 52 -5.66 -4.04 -2.02
N ILE A 53 -4.71 -3.40 -2.71
CA ILE A 53 -4.81 -1.94 -2.97
C ILE A 53 -5.67 -1.59 -4.17
N SER A 54 -5.82 -2.47 -5.18
CA SER A 54 -6.56 -2.12 -6.41
C SER A 54 -8.05 -1.90 -6.16
N PRO A 55 -8.76 -2.75 -5.38
CA PRO A 55 -10.14 -2.48 -5.00
C PRO A 55 -10.29 -1.18 -4.20
N LEU A 56 -9.35 -0.90 -3.29
CA LEU A 56 -9.33 0.33 -2.51
C LEU A 56 -9.15 1.56 -3.42
N GLN A 57 -8.22 1.50 -4.38
CA GLN A 57 -8.02 2.53 -5.39
C GLN A 57 -9.26 2.75 -6.26
N ASP A 58 -9.92 1.66 -6.70
CA ASP A 58 -11.11 1.72 -7.55
C ASP A 58 -12.27 2.45 -6.85
N GLN A 59 -12.36 2.34 -5.53
CA GLN A 59 -13.31 3.03 -4.65
C GLN A 59 -12.92 4.48 -4.32
N GLY A 60 -11.79 4.97 -4.83
CA GLY A 60 -11.29 6.32 -4.55
C GLY A 60 -10.35 6.42 -3.34
N GLY A 61 -9.98 5.28 -2.75
CA GLY A 61 -9.09 5.18 -1.60
C GLY A 61 -9.67 5.84 -0.35
N PHE A 62 -8.96 6.85 0.15
CA PHE A 62 -9.30 7.69 1.28
C PHE A 62 -9.60 9.15 0.86
N SER A 63 -9.93 9.37 -0.42
CA SER A 63 -10.09 10.73 -0.95
C SER A 63 -11.23 11.50 -0.28
N GLU A 64 -12.34 10.84 0.03
CA GLU A 64 -13.49 11.46 0.71
C GLU A 64 -13.16 11.80 2.16
N GLU A 65 -12.58 10.87 2.91
CA GLU A 65 -12.18 11.08 4.30
C GLU A 65 -11.10 12.17 4.40
N LEU A 66 -10.15 12.19 3.47
CA LEU A 66 -9.13 13.24 3.40
C LEU A 66 -9.73 14.61 3.11
N TRP A 67 -10.69 14.70 2.18
CA TRP A 67 -11.38 15.96 1.86
C TRP A 67 -12.17 16.48 3.07
N GLU A 68 -12.93 15.60 3.72
CA GLU A 68 -13.71 15.96 4.90
C GLU A 68 -12.80 16.37 6.07
N LEU A 69 -11.72 15.64 6.33
CA LEU A 69 -10.78 15.98 7.39
C LEU A 69 -10.11 17.34 7.14
N LYS A 70 -9.70 17.64 5.89
CA LYS A 70 -9.20 18.96 5.48
C LYS A 70 -10.22 20.06 5.74
N ARG A 71 -11.49 19.84 5.39
CA ARG A 71 -12.58 20.81 5.62
C ARG A 71 -12.79 21.13 7.11
N LYS A 72 -12.56 20.16 7.99
CA LYS A 72 -12.65 20.32 9.45
C LYS A 72 -11.37 20.89 10.08
N ASN A 73 -10.25 20.91 9.36
CA ASN A 73 -8.95 21.34 9.85
C ASN A 73 -8.75 22.88 9.86
N ARG A 74 -9.73 23.64 10.39
CA ARG A 74 -9.74 25.13 10.32
C ARG A 74 -8.58 25.83 11.06
N ARG A 75 -7.96 25.16 12.04
CA ARG A 75 -6.88 25.71 12.88
C ARG A 75 -5.62 24.84 12.89
N GLY A 76 -5.49 23.93 11.93
CA GLY A 76 -4.34 23.01 11.87
C GLY A 76 -4.36 21.90 12.93
N LYS A 77 -5.46 21.72 13.67
CA LYS A 77 -5.61 20.68 14.70
C LYS A 77 -5.36 19.27 14.15
N TYR A 78 -5.68 19.03 12.88
CA TYR A 78 -5.58 17.72 12.22
C TYR A 78 -4.49 17.67 11.14
N ASN A 79 -3.46 18.53 11.22
CA ASN A 79 -2.42 18.60 10.18
C ASN A 79 -1.71 17.26 9.99
N VAL A 80 -1.31 16.61 11.08
CA VAL A 80 -0.58 15.34 11.05
C VAL A 80 -1.42 14.23 10.42
N GLU A 81 -2.72 14.18 10.75
CA GLU A 81 -3.64 13.18 10.21
C GLU A 81 -3.95 13.45 8.73
N VAL A 82 -4.10 14.71 8.33
CA VAL A 82 -4.28 15.09 6.91
C VAL A 82 -3.05 14.72 6.10
N GLU A 83 -1.84 14.99 6.60
CA GLU A 83 -0.59 14.64 5.94
C GLU A 83 -0.41 13.13 5.85
N ALA A 84 -0.61 12.41 6.95
CA ALA A 84 -0.46 10.95 6.98
C ALA A 84 -1.48 10.24 6.08
N LEU A 85 -2.74 10.68 6.09
CA LEU A 85 -3.78 10.13 5.21
C LEU A 85 -3.51 10.47 3.74
N GLY A 86 -2.97 11.66 3.46
CA GLY A 86 -2.52 12.06 2.12
C GLY A 86 -1.36 11.20 1.61
N SER A 87 -0.38 10.92 2.46
CA SER A 87 0.76 10.03 2.15
C SER A 87 0.30 8.59 1.94
N LEU A 88 -0.61 8.09 2.78
CA LEU A 88 -1.22 6.76 2.62
C LEU A 88 -1.95 6.63 1.28
N GLN A 89 -2.75 7.64 0.92
CA GLN A 89 -3.41 7.72 -0.40
C GLN A 89 -2.40 7.73 -1.56
N ALA A 90 -1.26 8.40 -1.39
CA ALA A 90 -0.21 8.44 -2.40
C ALA A 90 0.43 7.06 -2.62
N TYR A 91 0.74 6.32 -1.55
CA TYR A 91 1.25 4.95 -1.67
C TYR A 91 0.27 4.02 -2.39
N ILE A 92 -1.02 4.09 -2.06
CA ILE A 92 -2.07 3.30 -2.74
C ILE A 92 -2.14 3.65 -4.22
N ARG A 93 -2.15 4.94 -4.56
CA ARG A 93 -2.23 5.39 -5.95
C ARG A 93 -0.99 4.98 -6.75
N ASN A 94 0.19 5.12 -6.16
CA ASN A 94 1.46 4.88 -6.85
C ASN A 94 1.72 3.38 -7.07
N ALA A 95 1.25 2.52 -6.16
CA ALA A 95 1.30 1.07 -6.36
C ALA A 95 0.11 0.50 -7.14
N GLY A 96 -0.94 1.29 -7.34
CA GLY A 96 -2.17 0.84 -7.97
C GLY A 96 -2.07 0.50 -9.45
N ARG A 97 -3.23 0.37 -10.10
CA ARG A 97 -3.37 0.06 -11.52
C ARG A 97 -2.70 1.12 -12.40
N SER A 98 -1.91 0.68 -13.38
CA SER A 98 -1.25 1.55 -14.36
C SER A 98 -1.06 0.82 -15.69
N PRO A 99 -1.60 1.33 -16.81
CA PRO A 99 -1.44 0.71 -18.14
C PRO A 99 0.01 0.46 -18.55
N TYR A 100 0.92 1.29 -18.04
CA TYR A 100 2.37 1.23 -18.32
C TYR A 100 3.19 0.73 -17.11
N GLY A 101 2.53 0.35 -16.01
CA GLY A 101 3.18 -0.14 -14.80
C GLY A 101 3.27 -1.67 -14.74
N MET A 102 3.52 -2.17 -13.52
CA MET A 102 3.55 -3.60 -13.23
C MET A 102 2.14 -4.19 -13.21
N ASN A 103 1.19 -3.54 -12.52
CA ASN A 103 -0.21 -3.92 -12.51
C ASN A 103 -0.96 -3.26 -13.67
N ARG A 104 -1.16 -3.99 -14.77
CA ARG A 104 -1.76 -3.46 -16.02
C ARG A 104 -3.27 -3.68 -16.12
N THR A 105 -3.89 -4.14 -15.04
CA THR A 105 -5.33 -4.34 -15.00
C THR A 105 -6.11 -3.02 -15.07
N VAL A 106 -7.35 -3.07 -15.54
CA VAL A 106 -8.26 -1.91 -15.57
C VAL A 106 -9.17 -1.87 -14.33
N LYS A 107 -9.81 -0.72 -14.08
CA LYS A 107 -10.71 -0.55 -12.93
C LYS A 107 -11.79 -1.65 -12.90
N GLY A 108 -11.97 -2.27 -11.73
CA GLY A 108 -12.92 -3.37 -11.52
C GLY A 108 -12.44 -4.75 -11.99
N GLU A 109 -11.31 -4.83 -12.69
CA GLU A 109 -10.74 -6.11 -13.12
C GLU A 109 -10.02 -6.82 -11.97
N GLU A 110 -10.16 -8.13 -11.86
CA GLU A 110 -9.41 -8.91 -10.88
C GLU A 110 -7.91 -8.91 -11.19
N VAL A 111 -7.11 -8.69 -10.15
CA VAL A 111 -5.65 -8.79 -10.21
C VAL A 111 -5.24 -10.26 -10.12
N THR A 112 -4.58 -10.76 -11.15
CA THR A 112 -4.03 -12.12 -11.20
C THR A 112 -2.55 -12.10 -11.58
N ALA A 113 -1.84 -13.22 -11.36
CA ALA A 113 -0.43 -13.32 -11.66
C ALA A 113 -0.12 -13.18 -13.17
N GLU A 114 -1.09 -13.48 -14.03
CA GLU A 114 -1.01 -13.34 -15.48
C GLU A 114 -1.06 -11.88 -15.93
N LYS A 115 -1.63 -10.99 -15.10
CA LYS A 115 -1.87 -9.57 -15.43
C LYS A 115 -0.91 -8.61 -14.71
N VAL A 116 -0.01 -9.15 -13.89
CA VAL A 116 1.10 -8.44 -13.27
C VAL A 116 2.36 -8.71 -14.07
N PHE A 117 3.04 -7.67 -14.53
CA PHE A 117 4.20 -7.78 -15.42
C PHE A 117 5.47 -7.26 -14.73
N LEU A 118 6.54 -8.06 -14.81
CA LEU A 118 7.84 -7.84 -14.18
C LEU A 118 8.97 -8.05 -15.19
N GLY A 119 10.16 -7.56 -14.90
CA GLY A 119 11.30 -7.55 -15.81
C GLY A 119 11.65 -6.13 -16.25
N ASN A 120 12.22 -6.01 -17.45
CA ASN A 120 12.91 -4.80 -17.93
C ASN A 120 13.99 -4.31 -16.93
N VAL A 121 14.68 -5.26 -16.30
CA VAL A 121 15.72 -5.04 -15.30
C VAL A 121 16.94 -5.86 -15.68
N TYR A 122 18.11 -5.22 -15.79
CA TYR A 122 19.36 -5.87 -16.19
C TYR A 122 19.24 -6.79 -17.43
N GLY A 123 18.53 -6.34 -18.47
CA GLY A 123 18.35 -7.08 -19.72
C GLY A 123 17.32 -8.22 -19.67
N LEU A 124 16.64 -8.43 -18.54
CA LEU A 124 15.54 -9.38 -18.44
C LEU A 124 14.30 -8.85 -19.18
N TRP A 125 13.71 -9.69 -20.03
CA TRP A 125 12.49 -9.39 -20.76
C TRP A 125 11.30 -9.19 -19.81
N THR A 126 10.33 -8.38 -20.23
CA THR A 126 9.09 -8.23 -19.46
C THR A 126 8.19 -9.44 -19.65
N CYS A 127 7.91 -10.15 -18.56
CA CYS A 127 7.02 -11.30 -18.50
C CYS A 127 6.01 -11.17 -17.36
N SER A 128 4.94 -11.96 -17.37
CA SER A 128 3.96 -11.98 -16.27
C SER A 128 4.55 -12.58 -14.99
N ALA A 129 4.00 -12.24 -13.83
CA ALA A 129 4.36 -12.85 -12.55
C ALA A 129 4.15 -14.38 -12.59
N ALA A 130 3.09 -14.84 -13.26
CA ALA A 130 2.84 -16.26 -13.48
C ALA A 130 3.99 -16.96 -14.22
N TYR A 131 4.59 -16.32 -15.23
CA TYR A 131 5.77 -16.84 -15.93
C TYR A 131 6.96 -16.96 -14.98
N TRP A 132 7.27 -15.90 -14.23
CA TRP A 132 8.40 -15.88 -13.31
C TRP A 132 8.28 -16.96 -12.23
N LEU A 133 7.08 -17.13 -11.68
CA LEU A 133 6.78 -18.17 -10.69
C LEU A 133 6.94 -19.58 -11.27
N LYS A 134 6.41 -19.81 -12.48
CA LYS A 134 6.52 -21.11 -13.17
C LYS A 134 7.98 -21.48 -13.48
N GLU A 135 8.76 -20.51 -13.90
CA GLU A 135 10.16 -20.71 -14.33
C GLU A 135 11.18 -20.65 -13.18
N ARG A 136 10.72 -20.41 -11.94
CA ARG A 136 11.58 -20.21 -10.76
C ARG A 136 12.72 -21.23 -10.64
N PRO A 137 12.51 -22.57 -10.71
CA PRO A 137 13.59 -23.54 -10.53
C PRO A 137 14.72 -23.43 -11.57
N ARG A 138 14.39 -22.95 -12.78
CA ARG A 138 15.38 -22.70 -13.84
C ARG A 138 16.09 -21.37 -13.60
N LEU A 139 15.34 -20.34 -13.22
CA LEU A 139 15.85 -18.99 -13.02
C LEU A 139 16.75 -18.85 -11.78
N GLU A 140 16.51 -19.63 -10.72
CA GLU A 140 17.40 -19.70 -9.55
C GLU A 140 18.80 -20.22 -9.93
N LYS A 141 18.91 -21.03 -10.98
CA LYS A 141 20.16 -21.57 -11.52
C LYS A 141 20.76 -20.72 -12.64
N SER A 142 20.02 -19.73 -13.14
CA SER A 142 20.45 -18.85 -14.22
C SER A 142 21.29 -17.72 -13.64
N LEU A 143 22.60 -17.95 -13.57
CA LEU A 143 23.56 -17.06 -12.91
C LEU A 143 24.01 -15.92 -13.84
N ARG A 144 24.12 -14.71 -13.29
CA ARG A 144 24.45 -13.47 -13.99
C ARG A 144 25.87 -13.01 -13.72
N HIS A 145 26.82 -13.75 -14.28
CA HIS A 145 28.25 -13.45 -14.19
C HIS A 145 28.62 -12.10 -14.84
N ASP A 146 27.82 -11.62 -15.80
CA ASP A 146 27.99 -10.33 -16.46
C ASP A 146 27.79 -9.13 -15.52
N LEU A 147 27.12 -9.32 -14.38
CA LEU A 147 26.88 -8.27 -13.39
C LEU A 147 27.98 -8.22 -12.31
N VAL A 148 28.91 -9.17 -12.31
CA VAL A 148 29.99 -9.28 -11.34
C VAL A 148 31.19 -8.45 -11.82
N ARG A 149 31.19 -7.15 -11.51
CA ARG A 149 32.37 -6.29 -11.72
C ARG A 149 33.27 -6.20 -10.50
N ASN A 150 32.70 -6.21 -9.29
CA ASN A 150 33.41 -5.97 -8.02
C ASN A 150 32.81 -6.70 -6.79
N SER A 151 31.75 -7.53 -6.95
CA SER A 151 31.12 -8.24 -5.83
C SER A 151 31.50 -9.72 -5.85
N GLU A 152 31.83 -10.30 -4.69
CA GLU A 152 32.17 -11.72 -4.58
C GLU A 152 30.97 -12.65 -4.84
N GLU A 153 29.75 -12.10 -4.92
CA GLU A 153 28.52 -12.87 -5.08
C GLU A 153 27.92 -12.74 -6.48
N VAL A 154 27.80 -13.89 -7.15
CA VAL A 154 27.06 -14.04 -8.41
C VAL A 154 25.57 -14.12 -8.06
N VAL A 155 24.76 -13.25 -8.67
CA VAL A 155 23.31 -13.26 -8.50
C VAL A 155 22.61 -14.06 -9.59
N SER A 156 21.41 -14.57 -9.33
CA SER A 156 20.58 -15.27 -10.31
C SER A 156 19.54 -14.35 -10.94
N ASP A 157 18.98 -14.75 -12.10
CA ASP A 157 17.85 -14.04 -12.69
C ASP A 157 16.64 -14.01 -11.74
N TRP A 158 16.44 -15.07 -10.96
CA TRP A 158 15.39 -15.08 -9.94
C TRP A 158 15.62 -14.03 -8.86
N TYR A 159 16.85 -13.89 -8.35
CA TYR A 159 17.20 -12.85 -7.38
C TYR A 159 16.88 -11.43 -7.91
N LEU A 160 17.20 -11.17 -9.18
CA LEU A 160 16.94 -9.87 -9.79
C LEU A 160 15.44 -9.51 -9.85
N ILE A 161 14.58 -10.51 -10.07
CA ILE A 161 13.13 -10.32 -10.10
C ILE A 161 12.52 -10.31 -8.70
N ASN A 162 12.83 -11.32 -7.90
CA ASN A 162 12.23 -11.54 -6.59
C ASN A 162 12.72 -10.50 -5.58
N ASP A 163 14.02 -10.46 -5.30
CA ASP A 163 14.55 -9.64 -4.20
C ASP A 163 14.87 -8.22 -4.65
N TYR A 164 15.48 -8.06 -5.82
CA TYR A 164 15.87 -6.75 -6.30
C TYR A 164 14.67 -5.93 -6.83
N GLN A 165 13.88 -6.45 -7.76
CA GLN A 165 12.74 -5.70 -8.30
C GLN A 165 11.54 -5.71 -7.34
N CYS A 166 10.98 -6.89 -7.04
CA CYS A 166 9.77 -6.99 -6.22
C CYS A 166 10.06 -6.64 -4.76
N GLY A 167 11.17 -7.12 -4.21
CA GLY A 167 11.55 -6.86 -2.82
C GLY A 167 11.71 -5.37 -2.52
N ASN A 168 12.42 -4.61 -3.37
CA ASN A 168 12.54 -3.16 -3.21
C ASN A 168 11.18 -2.44 -3.34
N PHE A 169 10.37 -2.83 -4.32
CA PHE A 169 9.05 -2.22 -4.51
C PHE A 169 8.15 -2.47 -3.29
N LEU A 170 8.08 -3.71 -2.83
CA LEU A 170 7.32 -4.11 -1.66
C LEU A 170 7.79 -3.37 -0.44
N ARG A 171 9.09 -3.38 -0.15
CA ARG A 171 9.68 -2.69 1.01
C ARG A 171 9.20 -1.24 1.09
N VAL A 172 9.38 -0.47 0.01
CA VAL A 172 8.97 0.95 -0.04
C VAL A 172 7.48 1.13 0.23
N HIS A 173 6.61 0.31 -0.36
CA HIS A 173 5.17 0.51 -0.26
C HIS A 173 4.59 -0.08 1.04
N THR A 174 5.01 -1.27 1.46
CA THR A 174 4.50 -1.89 2.69
C THR A 174 4.98 -1.13 3.91
N GLU A 175 6.27 -0.76 3.99
CA GLU A 175 6.79 0.04 5.11
C GLU A 175 6.12 1.42 5.13
N GLY A 176 6.03 2.07 3.98
CA GLY A 176 5.38 3.38 3.85
C GLY A 176 3.91 3.36 4.29
N ILE A 177 3.12 2.37 3.85
CA ILE A 177 1.73 2.21 4.26
C ILE A 177 1.62 1.99 5.77
N LEU A 178 2.41 1.07 6.33
CA LEU A 178 2.36 0.73 7.76
C LEU A 178 2.77 1.92 8.64
N GLU A 179 3.79 2.68 8.24
CA GLU A 179 4.21 3.89 8.93
C GLU A 179 3.08 4.91 9.01
N GLN A 180 2.40 5.21 7.88
CA GLN A 180 1.31 6.17 7.87
C GLN A 180 0.11 5.70 8.69
N ILE A 181 -0.22 4.40 8.66
CA ILE A 181 -1.26 3.82 9.52
C ILE A 181 -0.91 4.01 11.00
N GLN A 182 0.35 3.78 11.38
CA GLN A 182 0.79 3.92 12.77
C GLN A 182 0.73 5.37 13.26
N ILE A 183 1.10 6.33 12.40
CA ILE A 183 0.96 7.77 12.67
C ILE A 183 -0.52 8.11 12.91
N LEU A 184 -1.42 7.67 12.03
CA LEU A 184 -2.86 7.91 12.16
C LEU A 184 -3.40 7.33 13.47
N LYS A 185 -3.15 6.05 13.75
CA LYS A 185 -3.58 5.38 14.99
C LYS A 185 -3.10 6.09 16.26
N THR A 186 -1.84 6.50 16.26
CA THR A 186 -1.23 7.18 17.42
C THR A 186 -1.91 8.52 17.69
N ASN A 187 -2.14 9.32 16.65
CA ASN A 187 -2.74 10.63 16.82
C ASN A 187 -4.25 10.57 17.08
N PHE A 188 -4.98 9.62 16.48
CA PHE A 188 -6.38 9.37 16.82
C PHE A 188 -6.57 9.04 18.30
N LYS A 189 -5.65 8.25 18.89
CA LYS A 189 -5.66 7.97 20.34
C LYS A 189 -5.41 9.22 21.17
N LYS A 190 -4.46 10.08 20.78
CA LYS A 190 -4.20 11.37 21.48
C LYS A 190 -5.43 12.27 21.46
N LEU A 191 -6.04 12.45 20.28
CA LEU A 191 -7.25 13.27 20.11
C LEU A 191 -8.45 12.79 20.93
N LYS A 192 -8.54 11.48 21.19
CA LYS A 192 -9.58 10.89 22.05
C LYS A 192 -9.30 11.13 23.55
N ASN A 193 -8.04 11.24 23.95
CA ASN A 193 -7.63 11.43 25.35
C ASN A 193 -7.59 12.90 25.79
N GLU A 194 -7.55 13.85 24.86
CA GLU A 194 -7.55 15.30 25.13
C GLU A 194 -8.97 15.88 25.39
N LYS A 195 -9.95 15.01 25.63
CA LYS A 195 -11.35 15.37 25.90
C LYS A 195 -11.75 14.96 27.30
#